data_AF-X0W2H0-F1
#
_entry.id   AF-X0W2H0-F1
#
_cell.length_a   1.000
_cell.length_b   1.000
_cell.length_c   1.000
_cell.angle_alpha   90.00
_cell.angle_beta   90.00
_cell.angle_gamma   90.00
#
_symmetry.space_group_name_H-M   'P 1'
#
loop_
_entity.id
_entity.type
_entity.pdbx_description
1 polymer ?
#
loop_
_entity_poly.entity_id
_entity_poly.type
_entity_poly.pdbx_seq_one_letter_code
_entity_poly.pdbx_strand_id
1 'polypeptide(L)'
;MLDLLDRYLGPSFNDRPMELDIWKRMERISDEELFRTHERRRERLVAFTRHRLKVQLESRGKSAAQIEEVEGALSPYALTISFARRFATYKRANLLLKDPERLIKLLKDNEHPVQLIFAGKAHPHDLEGKELIKEIIHFTGNTEMRSRIVFLEDYDMTIARYLVSGSDLWLNTPLRPMEASGTSGMKAAFNGVLNLSVLDGWWAEAFSPDCG
;
A
#
# COMPACT_ATOMS: atom_id res chain seq x y z
N MET A 1 15.02 1.63 -6.06
CA MET A 1 15.08 0.15 -6.14
C MET A 1 15.66 -0.29 -7.46
N LEU A 2 15.08 0.03 -8.63
CA LEU A 2 15.72 -0.30 -9.92
C LEU A 2 17.16 0.20 -10.01
N ASP A 3 17.44 1.48 -9.74
CA ASP A 3 18.83 1.99 -9.75
C ASP A 3 19.78 1.26 -8.78
N LEU A 4 19.24 0.72 -7.68
CA LEU A 4 19.99 -0.08 -6.72
C LEU A 4 20.26 -1.48 -7.28
N LEU A 5 19.22 -2.13 -7.80
CA LEU A 5 19.34 -3.44 -8.44
C LEU A 5 20.27 -3.37 -9.66
N ASP A 6 20.14 -2.37 -10.53
CA ASP A 6 21.00 -2.17 -11.70
C ASP A 6 22.47 -2.02 -11.30
N ARG A 7 22.77 -1.32 -10.19
CA ARG A 7 24.14 -1.16 -9.68
C ARG A 7 24.78 -2.49 -9.26
N TYR A 8 24.02 -3.37 -8.63
CA TYR A 8 24.54 -4.61 -8.04
C TYR A 8 24.38 -5.83 -8.94
N LEU A 9 23.26 -5.93 -9.62
CA LEU A 9 22.92 -7.04 -10.51
C LEU A 9 23.54 -6.83 -11.91
N GLY A 10 23.71 -5.58 -12.33
CA GLY A 10 24.25 -5.19 -13.64
C GLY A 10 23.19 -5.19 -14.75
N PRO A 11 23.53 -4.71 -15.95
CA PRO A 11 22.57 -4.50 -17.05
C PRO A 11 21.88 -5.80 -17.51
N SER A 12 22.57 -6.94 -17.42
CA SER A 12 22.03 -8.25 -17.79
C SER A 12 20.77 -8.64 -17.00
N PHE A 13 20.55 -8.05 -15.82
CA PHE A 13 19.35 -8.30 -15.03
C PHE A 13 18.07 -7.91 -15.77
N ASN A 14 18.06 -6.77 -16.45
CA ASN A 14 16.88 -6.30 -17.17
C ASN A 14 16.58 -7.17 -18.39
N ASP A 15 17.61 -7.70 -19.06
CA ASP A 15 17.46 -8.55 -20.24
C ASP A 15 17.12 -10.01 -19.87
N ARG A 16 17.65 -10.50 -18.75
CA ARG A 16 17.60 -11.90 -18.34
C ARG A 16 17.21 -12.04 -16.86
N PRO A 17 16.01 -11.57 -16.46
CA PRO A 17 15.59 -11.54 -15.06
C PRO A 17 15.35 -12.93 -14.44
N MET A 18 15.33 -13.99 -15.25
CA MET A 18 15.15 -15.37 -14.79
C MET A 18 16.48 -16.09 -14.49
N GLU A 19 17.63 -15.45 -14.72
CA GLU A 19 18.93 -16.02 -14.35
C GLU A 19 19.17 -15.86 -12.84
N LEU A 20 18.85 -16.90 -12.07
CA LEU A 20 18.94 -16.90 -10.61
C LEU A 20 20.36 -16.62 -10.07
N ASP A 21 21.40 -16.91 -10.84
CA ASP A 21 22.78 -16.58 -10.47
C ASP A 21 23.05 -15.08 -10.42
N ILE A 22 22.33 -14.27 -11.20
CA ILE A 22 22.40 -12.81 -11.12
C ILE A 22 21.86 -12.36 -9.76
N TRP A 23 20.73 -12.94 -9.33
CA TRP A 23 20.05 -12.59 -8.08
C TRP A 23 20.88 -12.88 -6.83
N LYS A 24 21.80 -13.85 -6.86
CA LYS A 24 22.77 -14.08 -5.76
C LYS A 24 23.60 -12.84 -5.42
N ARG A 25 23.76 -11.90 -6.36
CA ARG A 25 24.46 -10.63 -6.12
C ARG A 25 23.70 -9.68 -5.18
N MET A 26 22.41 -9.93 -4.93
CA MET A 26 21.64 -9.18 -3.93
C MET A 26 22.26 -9.28 -2.53
N GLU A 27 22.92 -10.39 -2.19
CA GLU A 27 23.60 -10.58 -0.90
C GLU A 27 24.73 -9.56 -0.66
N ARG A 28 25.16 -8.83 -1.70
CA ARG A 28 26.17 -7.77 -1.60
C ARG A 28 25.58 -6.41 -1.23
N ILE A 29 24.26 -6.26 -1.31
CA ILE A 29 23.56 -5.04 -0.90
C ILE A 29 23.43 -5.09 0.61
N SER A 30 23.89 -4.06 1.31
CA SER A 30 23.72 -4.00 2.76
C SER A 30 22.27 -3.72 3.15
N ASP A 31 21.86 -4.21 4.31
CA ASP A 31 20.54 -3.91 4.89
C ASP A 31 20.30 -2.40 5.00
N GLU A 32 21.34 -1.64 5.36
CA GLU A 32 21.27 -0.18 5.45
C GLU A 32 20.96 0.47 4.10
N GLU A 33 21.55 0.00 2.99
CA GLU A 33 21.28 0.56 1.68
C GLU A 33 19.88 0.19 1.17
N LEU A 34 19.43 -1.04 1.41
CA LEU A 34 18.05 -1.47 1.15
C LEU A 34 17.06 -0.61 1.93
N PHE A 35 17.30 -0.45 3.23
CA PHE A 35 16.42 0.30 4.13
C PHE A 35 16.36 1.79 3.74
N ARG A 36 17.50 2.45 3.54
CA ARG A 36 17.54 3.86 3.09
C ARG A 36 16.86 4.03 1.72
N THR A 37 17.02 3.07 0.82
CA THR A 37 16.33 3.08 -0.48
C THR A 37 14.81 2.94 -0.30
N HIS A 38 14.38 2.13 0.66
CA HIS A 38 12.99 1.97 1.02
C HIS A 38 12.38 3.22 1.64
N GLU A 39 13.05 3.84 2.62
CA GLU A 39 12.61 5.07 3.27
C GLU A 39 12.38 6.21 2.27
N ARG A 40 13.31 6.40 1.32
CA ARG A 40 13.15 7.40 0.24
C ARG A 40 11.92 7.13 -0.64
N ARG A 41 11.54 5.87 -0.84
CA ARG A 41 10.33 5.52 -1.60
C ARG A 41 9.07 5.78 -0.77
N ARG A 42 9.10 5.50 0.53
CA ARG A 42 8.02 5.82 1.47
C ARG A 42 7.79 7.34 1.57
N GLU A 43 8.85 8.12 1.67
CA GLU A 43 8.78 9.60 1.60
C GLU A 43 8.11 10.09 0.32
N ARG A 44 8.52 9.54 -0.84
CA ARG A 44 7.90 9.85 -2.13
C ARG A 44 6.44 9.44 -2.19
N LEU A 45 6.07 8.29 -1.62
CA LEU A 45 4.68 7.85 -1.53
C LEU A 45 3.84 8.80 -0.67
N VAL A 46 4.35 9.22 0.48
CA VAL A 46 3.66 10.18 1.36
C VAL A 46 3.44 11.51 0.63
N ALA A 47 4.49 12.07 0.02
CA ALA A 47 4.39 13.32 -0.73
C ALA A 47 3.42 13.21 -1.92
N PHE A 48 3.49 12.12 -2.68
CA PHE A 48 2.57 11.84 -3.78
C PHE A 48 1.11 11.73 -3.29
N THR A 49 0.89 11.04 -2.17
CA THR A 49 -0.43 10.85 -1.59
C THR A 49 -1.03 12.17 -1.12
N ARG A 50 -0.27 13.02 -0.42
CA ARG A 50 -0.70 14.37 -0.04
C ARG A 50 -1.10 15.21 -1.25
N HIS A 51 -0.28 15.20 -2.30
CA HIS A 51 -0.58 15.93 -3.54
C HIS A 51 -1.87 15.42 -4.21
N ARG A 52 -2.06 14.10 -4.29
CA ARG A 52 -3.28 13.52 -4.85
C ARG A 52 -4.53 13.85 -4.03
N LEU A 53 -4.42 13.83 -2.70
CA LEU A 53 -5.52 14.21 -1.82
C LEU A 53 -5.91 15.68 -2.01
N LYS A 54 -4.92 16.58 -2.11
CA LYS A 54 -5.17 17.99 -2.43
C LYS A 54 -5.98 18.16 -3.71
N VAL A 55 -5.53 17.56 -4.82
CA VAL A 55 -6.22 17.61 -6.11
C VAL A 55 -7.65 17.02 -6.02
N GLN A 56 -7.82 15.91 -5.29
CA GLN A 56 -9.12 15.26 -5.07
C GLN A 56 -10.09 16.13 -4.25
N LEU A 57 -9.60 16.90 -3.27
CA LEU A 57 -10.41 17.83 -2.49
C LEU A 57 -10.77 19.08 -3.28
N GLU A 58 -9.83 19.62 -4.07
CA GLU A 58 -10.04 20.75 -4.97
C GLU A 58 -11.13 20.42 -6.01
N SER A 59 -11.06 19.24 -6.64
CA SER A 59 -12.07 18.81 -7.62
C SER A 59 -13.47 18.61 -7.01
N ARG A 60 -13.56 18.47 -5.68
CA ARG A 60 -14.81 18.36 -4.90
C ARG A 60 -15.30 19.69 -4.36
N GLY A 61 -14.62 20.81 -4.67
CA GLY A 61 -14.99 22.14 -4.19
C GLY A 61 -14.86 22.31 -2.67
N LYS A 62 -13.91 21.61 -2.04
CA LYS A 62 -13.65 21.74 -0.60
C LYS A 62 -12.97 23.08 -0.28
N SER A 63 -13.12 23.54 0.96
CA SER A 63 -12.57 24.84 1.37
C SER A 63 -11.04 24.79 1.47
N ALA A 64 -10.40 25.97 1.38
CA ALA A 64 -8.95 26.08 1.55
C ALA A 64 -8.45 25.47 2.87
N ALA A 65 -9.19 25.68 3.97
CA ALA A 65 -8.85 25.09 5.27
C ALA A 65 -8.88 23.55 5.27
N GLN A 66 -9.82 22.94 4.54
CA GLN A 66 -9.89 21.48 4.40
C GLN A 66 -8.75 20.93 3.53
N ILE A 67 -8.30 21.71 2.55
CA ILE A 67 -7.16 21.36 1.71
C ILE A 67 -5.85 21.47 2.49
N GLU A 68 -5.70 22.51 3.31
CA GLU A 68 -4.54 22.69 4.18
C GLU A 68 -4.41 21.57 5.22
N GLU A 69 -5.53 21.09 5.77
CA GLU A 69 -5.58 19.96 6.72
C GLU A 69 -4.90 18.69 6.15
N VAL A 70 -5.03 18.43 4.85
CA VAL A 70 -4.41 17.24 4.23
C VAL A 70 -2.95 17.42 3.83
N GLU A 71 -2.40 18.63 3.85
CA GLU A 71 -0.96 18.84 3.64
C GLU A 71 -0.13 18.22 4.77
N GLY A 72 -0.73 18.09 5.97
CA GLY A 72 -0.18 17.37 7.12
C GLY A 72 -0.52 15.87 7.17
N ALA A 73 -1.31 15.34 6.23
CA ALA A 73 -1.73 13.94 6.27
C ALA A 73 -0.55 12.98 6.03
N LEU A 74 -0.53 11.86 6.76
CA LEU A 74 0.52 10.86 6.73
C LEU A 74 1.90 11.37 7.19
N SER A 75 2.77 10.48 7.63
CA SER A 75 4.16 10.77 7.99
C SER A 75 5.09 9.79 7.28
N PRO A 76 6.24 10.25 6.76
CA PRO A 76 7.26 9.35 6.20
C PRO A 76 7.97 8.51 7.27
N TYR A 77 7.75 8.79 8.55
CA TYR A 77 8.31 8.04 9.68
C TYR A 77 7.32 7.05 10.30
N ALA A 78 6.09 6.99 9.80
CA ALA A 78 5.08 6.03 10.23
C ALA A 78 5.07 4.79 9.34
N LEU A 79 4.78 3.63 9.95
CA LEU A 79 4.57 2.38 9.23
C LEU A 79 3.38 2.54 8.27
N THR A 80 3.66 2.46 6.97
CA THR A 80 2.69 2.69 5.90
C THR A 80 2.14 1.37 5.38
N ILE A 81 0.88 1.10 5.69
CA ILE A 81 0.15 -0.09 5.22
C ILE A 81 -0.73 0.31 4.05
N SER A 82 -0.62 -0.39 2.92
CA SER A 82 -1.47 -0.14 1.76
C SER A 82 -2.40 -1.31 1.46
N PHE A 83 -3.65 -0.97 1.15
CA PHE A 83 -4.61 -1.86 0.51
C PHE A 83 -5.03 -1.23 -0.81
N ALA A 84 -4.58 -1.79 -1.93
CA ALA A 84 -4.97 -1.26 -3.23
C ALA A 84 -5.31 -2.30 -4.29
N ARG A 85 -6.60 -2.35 -4.65
CA ARG A 85 -7.16 -3.33 -5.59
C ARG A 85 -8.61 -2.97 -5.94
N ARG A 86 -9.16 -3.62 -6.97
CA ARG A 86 -10.61 -3.57 -7.24
C ARG A 86 -11.38 -3.94 -5.97
N PHE A 87 -12.34 -3.14 -5.55
CA PHE A 87 -13.22 -3.42 -4.42
C PHE A 87 -14.26 -4.47 -4.82
N ALA A 88 -14.35 -5.52 -4.01
CA ALA A 88 -15.30 -6.62 -4.10
C ALA A 88 -15.41 -7.26 -2.71
N THR A 89 -16.56 -7.83 -2.37
CA THR A 89 -16.84 -8.35 -1.03
C THR A 89 -15.88 -9.44 -0.57
N TYR A 90 -15.52 -10.36 -1.46
CA TYR A 90 -14.57 -11.42 -1.13
C TYR A 90 -13.16 -10.90 -0.77
N LYS A 91 -12.78 -9.68 -1.17
CA LYS A 91 -11.46 -9.10 -0.84
C LYS A 91 -11.41 -8.47 0.55
N ARG A 92 -12.55 -8.28 1.20
CA ARG A 92 -12.71 -7.84 2.60
C ARG A 92 -11.87 -6.60 2.94
N ALA A 93 -12.00 -5.55 2.13
CA ALA A 93 -11.32 -4.27 2.36
C ALA A 93 -11.71 -3.62 3.71
N ASN A 94 -12.95 -3.85 4.15
CA ASN A 94 -13.47 -3.41 5.44
C ASN A 94 -13.13 -4.34 6.62
N LEU A 95 -12.28 -5.36 6.44
CA LEU A 95 -11.96 -6.30 7.53
C LEU A 95 -11.36 -5.58 8.75
N LEU A 96 -10.54 -4.55 8.52
CA LEU A 96 -9.97 -3.71 9.57
C LEU A 96 -11.03 -2.88 10.31
N LEU A 97 -12.17 -2.61 9.68
CA LEU A 97 -13.27 -1.81 10.25
C LEU A 97 -14.22 -2.63 11.12
N LYS A 98 -14.07 -3.97 11.17
CA LYS A 98 -14.89 -4.83 12.03
C LYS A 98 -14.67 -4.57 13.52
N ASP A 99 -13.48 -4.10 13.90
CA ASP A 99 -13.12 -3.72 15.25
C ASP A 99 -12.53 -2.30 15.22
N PRO A 100 -13.39 -1.28 15.10
CA PRO A 100 -12.96 0.10 14.89
C PRO A 100 -12.22 0.66 16.11
N GLU A 101 -12.59 0.23 17.33
CA GLU A 101 -11.93 0.67 18.57
C GLU A 101 -10.47 0.22 18.60
N ARG A 102 -10.21 -1.05 18.26
CA ARG A 102 -8.85 -1.57 18.16
C ARG A 102 -8.06 -0.88 17.05
N LEU A 103 -8.67 -0.64 15.90
CA LEU A 103 -8.01 0.07 14.80
C LEU A 103 -7.63 1.51 15.22
N ILE A 104 -8.55 2.24 15.85
CA ILE A 104 -8.31 3.60 16.36
C ILE A 104 -7.17 3.59 17.37
N LYS A 105 -7.15 2.64 18.32
CA LYS A 105 -6.07 2.52 19.31
C LYS A 105 -4.71 2.34 18.63
N LEU A 106 -4.63 1.49 17.60
CA LEU A 106 -3.41 1.25 16.84
C LEU A 106 -2.94 2.50 16.07
N LEU A 107 -3.85 3.27 15.50
CA LEU A 107 -3.50 4.47 14.72
C LEU A 107 -3.16 5.69 15.60
N LYS A 108 -3.59 5.70 16.86
CA LYS A 108 -3.27 6.74 17.85
C LYS A 108 -2.00 6.47 18.65
N ASP A 109 -1.37 5.31 18.46
CA ASP A 109 -0.07 5.03 19.06
C ASP A 109 1.00 5.95 18.46
N ASN A 110 1.57 6.84 19.28
CA ASN A 110 2.60 7.77 18.86
C ASN A 110 4.03 7.21 19.02
N GLU A 111 4.19 6.15 19.82
CA GLU A 111 5.46 5.44 19.96
C GLU A 111 5.69 4.50 18.77
N HIS A 112 4.61 3.89 18.28
CA HIS A 112 4.62 2.99 17.11
C HIS A 112 3.63 3.50 16.05
N PRO A 113 3.91 4.62 15.38
CA PRO A 113 2.95 5.25 14.48
C PRO A 113 2.66 4.37 13.26
N VAL A 114 1.38 4.09 13.03
CA VAL A 114 0.88 3.37 11.85
C VAL A 114 -0.07 4.24 11.05
N GLN A 115 -0.05 4.07 9.73
CA GLN A 115 -0.97 4.73 8.81
C GLN A 115 -1.43 3.79 7.68
N LEU A 116 -2.58 4.09 7.10
CA LEU A 116 -3.27 3.26 6.12
C LEU A 116 -3.57 4.06 4.85
N ILE A 117 -3.24 3.48 3.70
CA ILE A 117 -3.61 4.00 2.40
C ILE A 117 -4.50 2.99 1.69
N PHE A 118 -5.76 3.37 1.46
CA PHE A 118 -6.68 2.63 0.62
C PHE A 118 -6.68 3.22 -0.78
N ALA A 119 -6.72 2.37 -1.82
CA ALA A 119 -6.95 2.84 -3.18
C ALA A 119 -7.67 1.78 -4.01
N GLY A 120 -8.54 2.20 -4.92
CA GLY A 120 -9.20 1.28 -5.83
C GLY A 120 -10.52 1.79 -6.37
N LYS A 121 -11.13 0.94 -7.19
CA LYS A 121 -12.44 1.19 -7.81
C LYS A 121 -13.33 -0.02 -7.60
N ALA A 122 -14.63 0.20 -7.41
CA ALA A 122 -15.63 -0.84 -7.57
C ALA A 122 -16.09 -0.86 -9.04
N HIS A 123 -16.58 -2.02 -9.50
CA HIS A 123 -17.20 -2.08 -10.82
C HIS A 123 -18.49 -1.22 -10.83
N PRO A 124 -18.86 -0.54 -11.93
CA PRO A 124 -20.05 0.32 -11.95
C PRO A 124 -21.35 -0.37 -11.53
N HIS A 125 -21.46 -1.66 -11.77
CA HIS A 125 -22.63 -2.48 -11.42
C HIS A 125 -22.48 -3.23 -10.08
N ASP A 126 -21.34 -3.12 -9.40
CA ASP A 126 -21.09 -3.78 -8.11
C ASP A 126 -21.48 -2.84 -6.97
N LEU A 127 -22.74 -2.96 -6.52
CA LEU A 127 -23.28 -2.14 -5.44
C LEU A 127 -22.57 -2.43 -4.10
N GLU A 128 -22.28 -3.69 -3.81
CA GLU A 128 -21.61 -4.09 -2.56
C GLU A 128 -20.18 -3.51 -2.50
N GLY A 129 -19.44 -3.58 -3.60
CA GLY A 129 -18.11 -2.97 -3.71
C GLY A 129 -18.15 -1.45 -3.51
N LYS A 130 -19.20 -0.77 -3.97
CA LYS A 130 -19.41 0.67 -3.73
C LYS A 130 -19.73 0.96 -2.26
N GLU A 131 -20.55 0.15 -1.60
CA GLU A 131 -20.83 0.30 -0.17
C GLU A 131 -19.57 0.11 0.69
N LEU A 132 -18.68 -0.83 0.33
CA LEU A 132 -17.38 -0.96 1.01
C LEU A 132 -16.53 0.31 0.90
N ILE A 133 -16.50 0.93 -0.27
CA ILE A 133 -15.77 2.20 -0.46
C ILE A 133 -16.39 3.30 0.39
N LYS A 134 -17.73 3.40 0.42
CA LYS A 134 -18.44 4.38 1.25
C LYS A 134 -18.14 4.17 2.74
N GLU A 135 -18.15 2.93 3.22
CA GLU A 135 -17.82 2.58 4.60
C GLU A 135 -16.43 3.08 4.99
N ILE A 136 -15.42 2.80 4.14
CA ILE A 136 -14.04 3.24 4.36
C ILE A 136 -13.95 4.77 4.33
N ILE A 137 -14.53 5.42 3.32
CA ILE A 137 -14.51 6.89 3.22
C ILE A 137 -15.18 7.52 4.45
N HIS A 138 -16.33 6.97 4.88
CA HIS A 138 -17.02 7.44 6.08
C HIS A 138 -16.14 7.31 7.33
N PHE A 139 -15.47 6.17 7.50
CA PHE A 139 -14.54 5.96 8.61
C PHE A 139 -13.35 6.93 8.56
N THR A 140 -12.76 7.16 7.38
CA THR A 140 -11.67 8.14 7.21
C THR A 140 -12.11 9.59 7.48
N GLY A 141 -13.41 9.87 7.39
CA GLY A 141 -13.98 11.19 7.63
C GLY A 141 -13.92 11.64 9.09
N ASN A 142 -13.72 10.71 10.03
CA ASN A 142 -13.53 10.99 11.45
C ASN A 142 -12.25 11.82 11.65
N THR A 143 -12.39 13.02 12.23
CA THR A 143 -11.30 14.00 12.39
C THR A 143 -10.08 13.44 13.10
N GLU A 144 -10.24 12.48 14.02
CA GLU A 144 -9.11 11.86 14.70
C GLU A 144 -8.23 11.02 13.77
N MET A 145 -8.81 10.48 12.68
CA MET A 145 -8.15 9.51 11.79
C MET A 145 -7.69 10.11 10.46
N ARG A 146 -8.09 11.36 10.14
CA ARG A 146 -7.83 11.99 8.84
C ARG A 146 -6.35 12.09 8.47
N SER A 147 -5.46 12.19 9.45
CA SER A 147 -4.02 12.24 9.23
C SER A 147 -3.36 10.85 9.15
N ARG A 148 -4.09 9.77 9.47
CA ARG A 148 -3.58 8.40 9.56
C ARG A 148 -4.19 7.45 8.53
N ILE A 149 -5.40 7.71 8.05
CA ILE A 149 -6.06 6.88 7.03
C ILE A 149 -6.48 7.75 5.87
N VAL A 150 -6.09 7.35 4.68
CA VAL A 150 -6.42 8.08 3.45
C VAL A 150 -6.99 7.13 2.40
N PHE A 151 -7.91 7.65 1.60
CA PHE A 151 -8.47 6.94 0.45
C PHE A 151 -8.13 7.70 -0.83
N LEU A 152 -7.31 7.09 -1.68
CA LEU A 152 -6.95 7.62 -3.00
C LEU A 152 -7.96 7.13 -4.04
N GLU A 153 -8.67 8.10 -4.61
CA GLU A 153 -9.58 7.87 -5.73
C GLU A 153 -8.81 7.67 -7.03
N ASP A 154 -9.56 7.20 -8.04
CA ASP A 154 -9.03 7.04 -9.39
C ASP A 154 -7.77 6.20 -9.53
N TYR A 155 -7.69 5.12 -8.74
CA TYR A 155 -6.60 4.14 -8.81
C TYR A 155 -6.25 3.77 -10.25
N ASP A 156 -5.02 4.10 -10.63
CA ASP A 156 -4.42 3.89 -11.93
C ASP A 156 -3.02 3.26 -11.77
N MET A 157 -2.31 3.07 -12.88
CA MET A 157 -0.95 2.52 -12.85
C MET A 157 0.05 3.44 -12.13
N THR A 158 -0.19 4.75 -12.10
CA THR A 158 0.68 5.71 -11.41
C THR A 158 0.55 5.53 -9.90
N ILE A 159 -0.68 5.53 -9.37
CA ILE A 159 -0.96 5.26 -7.96
C ILE A 159 -0.43 3.88 -7.57
N ALA A 160 -0.68 2.86 -8.40
CA ALA A 160 -0.15 1.52 -8.18
C ALA A 160 1.36 1.52 -7.98
N ARG A 161 2.12 2.20 -8.88
CA ARG A 161 3.58 2.27 -8.83
C ARG A 161 4.10 2.87 -7.53
N TYR A 162 3.48 3.95 -7.04
CA TYR A 162 3.88 4.55 -5.77
C TYR A 162 3.54 3.64 -4.58
N LEU A 163 2.35 3.04 -4.56
CA LEU A 163 1.92 2.19 -3.45
C LEU A 163 2.77 0.92 -3.34
N VAL A 164 2.95 0.16 -4.43
CA VAL A 164 3.71 -1.10 -4.36
C VAL A 164 5.20 -0.90 -4.08
N SER A 165 5.73 0.32 -4.22
CA SER A 165 7.15 0.61 -4.02
C SER A 165 7.47 1.37 -2.74
N GLY A 166 6.51 2.12 -2.18
CA GLY A 166 6.72 2.94 -0.98
C GLY A 166 5.96 2.48 0.26
N SER A 167 5.12 1.46 0.19
CA SER A 167 4.47 0.90 1.37
C SER A 167 5.44 0.04 2.16
N ASP A 168 5.33 0.02 3.48
CA ASP A 168 6.08 -0.93 4.31
C ASP A 168 5.41 -2.31 4.32
N LEU A 169 4.07 -2.31 4.32
CA LEU A 169 3.26 -3.52 4.34
C LEU A 169 2.17 -3.47 3.27
N TRP A 170 2.08 -4.53 2.48
CA TRP A 170 1.03 -4.73 1.50
C TRP A 170 -0.04 -5.68 2.05
N LEU A 171 -1.23 -5.13 2.28
CA LEU A 171 -2.33 -5.86 2.91
C LEU A 171 -3.24 -6.51 1.87
N ASN A 172 -3.45 -7.83 2.01
CA ASN A 172 -4.37 -8.59 1.19
C ASN A 172 -5.21 -9.52 2.08
N THR A 173 -6.51 -9.29 2.19
CA THR A 173 -7.40 -10.04 3.09
C THR A 173 -8.47 -10.86 2.37
N PRO A 174 -8.18 -11.59 1.27
CA PRO A 174 -9.21 -12.31 0.52
C PRO A 174 -9.85 -13.43 1.35
N LEU A 175 -11.13 -13.69 1.13
CA LEU A 175 -11.83 -14.86 1.64
C LEU A 175 -11.35 -16.09 0.86
N ARG A 176 -10.81 -17.09 1.55
CA ARG A 176 -10.38 -18.34 0.91
C ARG A 176 -11.59 -19.15 0.44
N PRO A 177 -11.56 -19.78 -0.76
CA PRO A 177 -10.51 -19.81 -1.78
C PRO A 177 -10.82 -18.89 -2.98
N MET A 178 -11.25 -17.65 -2.73
CA MET A 178 -11.79 -16.77 -3.77
C MET A 178 -10.71 -15.94 -4.49
N GLU A 179 -9.45 -15.96 -4.04
CA GLU A 179 -8.34 -15.32 -4.75
C GLU A 179 -7.63 -16.36 -5.61
N ALA A 180 -7.77 -16.25 -6.94
CA ALA A 180 -7.11 -17.18 -7.84
C ALA A 180 -5.57 -17.06 -7.82
N SER A 181 -5.04 -15.83 -7.76
CA SER A 181 -3.60 -15.58 -7.68
C SER A 181 -3.36 -14.25 -6.95
N GLY A 182 -3.17 -13.14 -7.67
CA GLY A 182 -3.03 -11.80 -7.08
C GLY A 182 -1.66 -11.18 -7.35
N THR A 183 -1.45 -10.66 -8.56
CA THR A 183 -0.13 -10.14 -9.00
C THR A 183 0.32 -8.86 -8.30
N SER A 184 -0.56 -8.16 -7.59
CA SER A 184 -0.17 -6.96 -6.83
C SER A 184 0.76 -7.27 -5.66
N GLY A 185 0.55 -8.41 -4.99
CA GLY A 185 1.44 -8.84 -3.92
C GLY A 185 2.83 -9.23 -4.44
N MET A 186 2.90 -9.89 -5.60
CA MET A 186 4.17 -10.15 -6.29
C MET A 186 4.94 -8.84 -6.57
N LYS A 187 4.26 -7.82 -7.10
CA LYS A 187 4.87 -6.50 -7.37
C LYS A 187 5.39 -5.83 -6.10
N ALA A 188 4.66 -5.95 -4.99
CA ALA A 188 5.08 -5.45 -3.69
C ALA A 188 6.33 -6.20 -3.20
N ALA A 189 6.34 -7.53 -3.28
CA ALA A 189 7.48 -8.37 -2.90
C ALA A 189 8.75 -8.03 -3.72
N PHE A 190 8.63 -7.85 -5.04
CA PHE A 190 9.74 -7.41 -5.89
C PHE A 190 10.29 -6.02 -5.52
N ASN A 191 9.50 -5.21 -4.82
CA ASN A 191 9.94 -3.92 -4.30
C ASN A 191 10.49 -4.01 -2.86
N GLY A 192 10.59 -5.20 -2.27
CA GLY A 192 10.99 -5.37 -0.87
C GLY A 192 9.92 -4.93 0.13
N VAL A 193 8.64 -4.89 -0.30
CA VAL A 193 7.50 -4.61 0.59
C VAL A 193 7.00 -5.92 1.20
N LEU A 194 6.81 -5.92 2.52
CA LEU A 194 6.31 -7.09 3.24
C LEU A 194 4.85 -7.35 2.87
N ASN A 195 4.45 -8.62 2.85
CA ASN A 195 3.05 -9.01 2.59
C ASN A 195 2.39 -9.47 3.88
N LEU A 196 1.17 -8.97 4.14
CA LEU A 196 0.28 -9.53 5.15
C LEU A 196 -0.94 -10.08 4.43
N SER A 197 -1.03 -11.40 4.33
CA SER A 197 -2.10 -12.06 3.59
C SER A 197 -2.59 -13.39 4.15
N VAL A 198 -3.69 -13.86 3.57
CA VAL A 198 -4.28 -15.18 3.78
C VAL A 198 -3.57 -16.16 2.84
N LEU A 199 -3.34 -17.41 3.28
CA LEU A 199 -2.79 -18.50 2.45
C LEU A 199 -3.79 -18.92 1.35
N ASP A 200 -3.92 -18.06 0.34
CA ASP A 200 -4.76 -18.21 -0.84
C ASP A 200 -4.10 -17.50 -2.04
N GLY A 201 -4.46 -17.90 -3.26
CA GLY A 201 -3.86 -17.38 -4.48
C GLY A 201 -2.32 -17.47 -4.49
N TRP A 202 -1.66 -16.40 -4.95
CA TRP A 202 -0.19 -16.38 -5.11
C TRP A 202 0.57 -16.51 -3.79
N TRP A 203 -0.05 -16.08 -2.69
CA TRP A 203 0.60 -16.09 -1.39
C TRP A 203 0.78 -17.52 -0.88
N ALA A 204 -0.13 -18.44 -1.24
CA ALA A 204 0.05 -19.86 -0.94
C ALA A 204 1.27 -20.49 -1.64
N GLU A 205 1.74 -19.91 -2.76
CA GLU A 205 2.91 -20.36 -3.51
C GLU A 205 4.21 -19.76 -2.97
N ALA A 206 4.16 -18.50 -2.53
CA ALA A 206 5.34 -17.71 -2.15
C ALA A 206 5.64 -17.70 -0.64
N PHE A 207 4.66 -18.01 0.21
CA PHE A 207 4.81 -17.99 1.66
C PHE A 207 5.89 -18.97 2.13
N SER A 208 6.79 -18.46 2.99
CA SER A 208 7.69 -19.27 3.80
C SER A 208 7.89 -18.56 5.14
N PRO A 209 8.15 -19.29 6.24
CA PRO A 209 8.41 -18.68 7.54
C PRO A 209 9.53 -17.62 7.53
N ASP A 210 10.50 -17.74 6.61
CA ASP A 210 11.62 -16.82 6.48
C ASP A 210 11.27 -15.52 5.71
N CYS A 211 10.26 -15.57 4.84
CA CYS A 211 9.82 -14.45 4.01
C CYS A 211 8.56 -13.74 4.55
N GLY A 212 8.00 -14.25 5.65
CA GLY A 212 6.77 -13.80 6.29
C GLY A 212 5.62 -14.78 6.14
#